data_AF-A0A1Y6C7U7-F1
#
_entry.id   AF-A0A1Y6C7U7-F1
#
_cell.length_a   1.000
_cell.length_b   1.000
_cell.length_c   1.000
_cell.angle_alpha   90.00
_cell.angle_beta   90.00
_cell.angle_gamma   90.00
#
_symmetry.space_group_name_H-M   'P 1'
#
loop_
_entity.id
_entity.type
_entity.pdbx_description
1 polymer ?
#
loop_
_entity_poly.entity_id
_entity_poly.type
_entity_poly.pdbx_seq_one_letter_code
_entity_poly.pdbx_strand_id
1 'polypeptide(L)'
;MRIGGRPRLRCGTCCAAFRVSFYWAEAEAEAEAEAEADDGGGPVPLHLTDKINDFRRRMRGTWSDTPRCVALQGEVGREVGCAIYPQRSSTCREFEAYTEACNRARAK
;
A
#
# COMPACT_ATOMS: atom_id res chain seq x y z
N MET A 1 -31.24 -18.93 3.74
CA MET A 1 -29.93 -18.78 3.08
C MET A 1 -29.20 -17.59 3.71
N ARG A 2 -28.46 -17.81 4.80
CA ARG A 2 -27.62 -16.76 5.43
C ARG A 2 -26.23 -16.94 4.84
N ILE A 3 -25.87 -16.08 3.91
CA ILE A 3 -24.57 -16.09 3.25
C ILE A 3 -23.55 -15.73 4.34
N GLY A 4 -22.74 -16.72 4.72
CA GLY A 4 -21.56 -16.55 5.56
C GLY A 4 -20.53 -15.69 4.83
N GLY A 5 -20.59 -14.38 5.01
CA GLY A 5 -19.52 -13.47 4.66
C GLY A 5 -18.61 -13.32 5.88
N ARG A 6 -17.38 -13.84 5.79
CA ARG A 6 -16.30 -13.45 6.73
C ARG A 6 -16.29 -11.91 6.82
N PRO A 7 -16.18 -11.29 8.00
CA PRO A 7 -16.19 -9.83 8.10
C PRO A 7 -15.12 -9.29 7.17
N ARG A 8 -15.54 -8.50 6.16
CA ARG A 8 -14.68 -8.00 5.09
C ARG A 8 -13.34 -7.59 5.70
N LEU A 9 -12.27 -8.26 5.30
CA LEU A 9 -10.90 -7.91 5.63
C LEU A 9 -10.66 -6.51 5.04
N ARG A 10 -11.06 -5.48 5.80
CA ARG A 10 -10.90 -4.06 5.47
C ARG A 10 -9.42 -3.71 5.60
N CYS A 11 -8.70 -4.11 4.56
CA CYS A 11 -7.34 -3.72 4.26
C CYS A 11 -7.31 -2.28 3.77
N GLY A 12 -6.16 -1.62 3.91
CA GLY A 12 -5.97 -0.25 3.44
C GLY A 12 -6.03 0.82 4.52
N THR A 13 -6.24 0.50 5.80
CA THR A 13 -6.15 1.54 6.85
C THR A 13 -4.72 2.04 7.07
N CYS A 14 -3.70 1.20 6.87
CA CYS A 14 -2.31 1.63 6.99
C CYS A 14 -2.00 2.82 6.08
N CYS A 15 -2.59 2.82 4.90
CA CYS A 15 -2.51 3.85 3.90
C CYS A 15 -3.12 5.21 4.30
N ALA A 16 -3.90 5.31 5.37
CA ALA A 16 -4.56 6.54 5.83
C ALA A 16 -3.86 7.22 7.03
N ALA A 17 -2.82 6.58 7.58
CA ALA A 17 -2.21 7.05 8.82
C ALA A 17 -0.70 6.95 8.85
N PHE A 18 -0.08 6.10 8.02
CA PHE A 18 1.34 5.82 8.07
C PHE A 18 2.01 6.07 6.72
N ARG A 19 3.27 6.50 6.76
CA ARG A 19 4.17 6.47 5.61
C ARG A 19 4.46 5.01 5.26
N VAL A 20 4.12 4.60 4.05
CA VAL A 20 4.44 3.25 3.57
C VAL A 20 5.73 3.32 2.76
N SER A 21 6.83 2.81 3.30
CA SER A 21 8.11 2.71 2.60
C SER A 21 8.53 1.24 2.50
N PHE A 22 9.11 0.84 1.37
CA PHE A 22 9.40 -0.55 1.04
C PHE A 22 10.65 -0.62 0.14
N TYR A 23 11.17 -1.83 -0.14
CA TYR A 23 12.39 -2.00 -0.93
C TYR A 23 12.13 -1.66 -2.41
N TRP A 24 13.07 -1.01 -3.09
CA TRP A 24 12.84 -0.50 -4.45
C TRP A 24 12.43 -1.60 -5.44
N ALA A 25 12.99 -2.80 -5.32
CA ALA A 25 12.72 -3.92 -6.23
C ALA A 25 11.33 -4.56 -6.04
N GLU A 26 10.55 -4.16 -5.02
CA GLU A 26 9.15 -4.58 -4.91
C GLU A 26 8.22 -3.79 -5.85
N ALA A 27 8.70 -2.66 -6.39
CA ALA A 27 8.01 -1.94 -7.45
C ALA A 27 8.32 -2.53 -8.82
N GLU A 28 7.41 -2.33 -9.77
CA GLU A 28 7.65 -2.56 -11.19
C GLU A 28 8.99 -1.91 -11.57
N ALA A 29 9.73 -2.51 -12.51
CA ALA A 29 11.00 -1.94 -12.91
C ALA A 29 10.76 -0.77 -13.87
N GLU A 30 11.69 0.19 -13.86
CA GLU A 30 11.57 1.40 -14.65
C GLU A 30 11.92 1.08 -16.10
N ALA A 31 11.09 1.48 -17.06
CA ALA A 31 11.27 1.16 -18.48
C ALA A 31 12.66 1.52 -19.05
N GLU A 32 13.37 2.48 -18.44
CA GLU A 32 14.71 2.90 -18.84
C GLU A 32 15.85 2.16 -18.11
N ALA A 33 15.57 1.58 -16.94
CA ALA A 33 16.54 0.80 -16.15
C ALA A 33 16.56 -0.69 -16.54
N GLU A 34 15.55 -1.17 -17.26
CA GLU A 34 15.34 -2.57 -17.65
C GLU A 34 16.18 -3.06 -18.84
N ALA A 35 16.91 -2.18 -19.55
CA ALA A 35 17.71 -2.63 -20.70
C ALA A 35 18.90 -3.53 -20.32
N GLU A 36 19.32 -3.53 -19.04
CA GLU A 36 20.55 -4.21 -18.58
C GLU A 36 20.32 -5.19 -17.42
N ALA A 37 19.08 -5.35 -16.91
CA ALA A 37 18.80 -6.20 -15.73
C ALA A 37 17.68 -7.22 -16.01
N ASP A 38 18.04 -8.51 -16.00
CA ASP A 38 17.17 -9.68 -16.18
C ASP A 38 16.24 -9.93 -14.96
N ASP A 39 16.45 -9.21 -13.85
CA ASP A 39 15.68 -9.30 -12.61
C ASP A 39 14.45 -8.37 -12.66
N GLY A 40 13.46 -8.74 -13.49
CA GLY A 40 12.18 -8.04 -13.64
C GLY A 40 11.58 -7.60 -12.30
N GLY A 41 11.08 -6.35 -12.27
CA GLY A 41 10.63 -5.69 -11.05
C GLY A 41 9.47 -6.38 -10.32
N GLY A 42 9.18 -5.89 -9.11
CA GLY A 42 8.12 -6.41 -8.27
C GLY A 42 6.71 -5.95 -8.69
N PRO A 43 5.69 -6.36 -7.94
CA PRO A 43 4.30 -6.20 -8.37
C PRO A 43 3.72 -4.80 -8.13
N VAL A 44 4.40 -3.91 -7.39
CA VAL A 44 3.83 -2.61 -6.99
C VAL A 44 3.91 -1.61 -8.15
N PRO A 45 2.80 -1.01 -8.61
CA PRO A 45 2.84 -0.13 -9.76
C PRO A 45 3.68 1.13 -9.52
N LEU A 46 4.66 1.37 -10.42
CA LEU A 46 5.64 2.45 -10.23
C LEU A 46 4.99 3.82 -10.10
N HIS A 47 3.98 4.10 -10.94
CA HIS A 47 3.28 5.39 -10.99
C HIS A 47 2.54 5.76 -9.69
N LEU A 48 2.34 4.79 -8.79
CA LEU A 48 1.75 4.96 -7.46
C LEU A 48 2.81 5.15 -6.35
N THR A 49 4.09 5.27 -6.72
CA THR A 49 5.21 5.27 -5.78
C THR A 49 6.18 6.42 -6.05
N ASP A 50 6.85 6.93 -5.01
CA ASP A 50 7.94 7.91 -5.14
C ASP A 50 9.26 7.27 -4.71
N LYS A 51 10.36 7.61 -5.40
CA LYS A 51 11.72 7.28 -4.97
C LYS A 51 12.05 8.08 -3.70
N ILE A 52 12.61 7.40 -2.69
CA ILE A 52 13.16 8.05 -1.49
C ILE A 52 14.68 8.18 -1.65
N ASN A 53 15.32 7.07 -2.00
CA ASN A 53 16.75 6.92 -2.25
C ASN A 53 16.97 5.68 -3.13
N ASP A 54 18.21 5.26 -3.32
CA ASP A 54 18.56 4.15 -4.22
C ASP A 54 18.05 2.78 -3.76
N PHE A 55 17.70 2.63 -2.48
CA PHE A 55 17.27 1.35 -1.91
C PHE A 55 15.80 1.31 -1.50
N ARG A 56 15.11 2.46 -1.46
CA ARG A 56 13.77 2.57 -0.89
C ARG A 56 12.85 3.40 -1.76
N ARG A 57 11.62 2.89 -1.90
CA ARG A 57 10.46 3.60 -2.46
C ARG A 57 9.39 3.76 -1.39
N ARG A 58 8.47 4.70 -1.61
CA ARG A 58 7.26 4.86 -0.79
C ARG A 58 6.01 4.90 -1.65
N MET A 59 4.88 4.54 -1.07
CA MET A 59 3.58 4.81 -1.70
C MET A 59 3.31 6.31 -1.74
N ARG A 60 2.90 6.82 -2.90
CA ARG A 60 2.53 8.23 -3.11
C ARG A 60 1.38 8.63 -2.19
N GLY A 61 1.43 9.86 -1.71
CA GLY A 61 0.44 10.43 -0.79
C GLY A 61 0.63 10.04 0.69
N THR A 62 1.56 9.13 1.01
CA THR A 62 1.82 8.72 2.40
C THR A 62 2.89 9.56 3.11
N TRP A 63 3.48 10.56 2.44
CA TRP A 63 4.47 11.49 2.99
C TRP A 63 3.87 12.88 3.17
N SER A 64 3.07 13.03 4.23
CA SER A 64 2.47 14.30 4.66
C SER A 64 2.03 14.18 6.12
N ASP A 65 1.64 15.30 6.72
CA ASP A 65 1.06 15.32 8.07
C ASP A 65 -0.31 14.60 8.13
N THR A 66 -0.96 14.47 6.98
CA THR A 66 -2.21 13.73 6.78
C THR A 66 -2.03 12.63 5.72
N PRO A 67 -1.33 11.53 6.03
CA PRO A 67 -1.02 10.49 5.05
C PRO A 67 -2.29 9.91 4.42
N ARG A 68 -2.33 9.86 3.09
CA ARG A 68 -3.38 9.18 2.34
C ARG A 68 -2.81 8.61 1.04
N CYS A 69 -2.60 7.29 1.01
CA CYS A 69 -2.13 6.61 -0.18
C CYS A 69 -3.07 6.86 -1.36
N VAL A 70 -2.50 7.15 -2.52
CA VAL A 70 -3.25 7.35 -3.77
C VAL A 70 -4.04 6.11 -4.21
N ALA A 71 -3.67 4.91 -3.76
CA ALA A 71 -4.38 3.67 -4.05
C ALA A 71 -5.51 3.35 -3.06
N LEU A 72 -5.73 4.19 -2.03
CA LEU A 72 -6.80 4.01 -1.07
C LEU A 72 -8.13 4.49 -1.66
N GLN A 73 -9.09 3.58 -1.78
CA GLN A 73 -10.45 3.86 -2.23
C GLN A 73 -11.41 3.87 -1.03
N GLY A 74 -12.46 4.68 -1.15
CA GLY A 74 -13.51 4.82 -0.14
C GLY A 74 -13.18 5.82 0.97
N GLU A 75 -13.96 5.73 2.05
CA GLU A 75 -14.00 6.68 3.17
C GLU A 75 -13.57 6.00 4.46
N VAL A 76 -12.53 6.55 5.10
CA VAL A 76 -12.00 6.05 6.38
C VAL A 76 -13.09 6.17 7.46
N GLY A 77 -13.12 5.22 8.39
CA GLY A 77 -14.23 5.10 9.36
C GLY A 77 -15.50 4.46 8.81
N ARG A 78 -15.70 4.42 7.47
CA ARG A 78 -16.93 3.88 6.86
C ARG A 78 -16.72 2.64 6.02
N GLU A 79 -16.03 2.72 4.89
CA GLU A 79 -15.68 1.60 4.01
C GLU A 79 -14.48 1.99 3.15
N VAL A 80 -13.42 1.18 3.24
CA VAL A 80 -12.17 1.41 2.49
C VAL A 80 -11.68 0.12 1.85
N GLY A 81 -10.92 0.28 0.77
CA GLY A 81 -10.21 -0.80 0.08
C GLY A 81 -8.95 -0.28 -0.62
N CYS A 82 -8.04 -1.21 -0.93
CA CYS A 82 -6.86 -0.89 -1.73
C CYS A 82 -7.10 -1.27 -3.20
N ALA A 83 -6.99 -0.30 -4.11
CA ALA A 83 -7.17 -0.52 -5.55
C ALA A 83 -6.17 -1.53 -6.14
N ILE A 84 -5.00 -1.65 -5.52
CA ILE A 84 -3.90 -2.55 -5.93
C ILE A 84 -3.72 -3.71 -4.97
N TYR A 85 -4.80 -4.21 -4.34
CA TYR A 85 -4.73 -5.29 -3.36
C TYR A 85 -3.81 -6.48 -3.77
N PRO A 86 -3.93 -7.09 -4.96
CA PRO A 86 -3.05 -8.20 -5.34
C PRO A 86 -1.58 -7.80 -5.54
N GLN A 87 -1.32 -6.50 -5.73
CA GLN A 87 -0.04 -5.90 -6.10
C GLN A 87 0.62 -5.12 -4.95
N ARG A 88 0.15 -5.30 -3.71
CA ARG A 88 0.71 -4.60 -2.54
C ARG A 88 2.16 -4.96 -2.28
N SER A 89 2.93 -4.00 -1.77
CA SER A 89 4.24 -4.24 -1.17
C SER A 89 4.12 -5.14 0.06
N SER A 90 5.23 -5.77 0.44
CA SER A 90 5.40 -6.52 1.69
C SER A 90 4.88 -5.72 2.90
N THR A 91 5.30 -4.47 3.04
CA THR A 91 4.87 -3.56 4.13
C THR A 91 3.34 -3.40 4.21
N CYS A 92 2.66 -3.35 3.06
CA CYS A 92 1.20 -3.28 2.99
C CYS A 92 0.51 -4.63 3.23
N ARG A 93 1.20 -5.76 3.04
CA ARG A 93 0.68 -7.12 3.28
C ARG A 93 0.83 -7.54 4.73
N GLU A 94 1.96 -7.19 5.34
CA GLU A 94 2.31 -7.51 6.73
C GLU A 94 1.53 -6.67 7.75
N PHE A 95 0.90 -5.58 7.33
CA PHE A 95 0.09 -4.77 8.22
C PHE A 95 -1.17 -5.50 8.68
N GLU A 96 -1.14 -5.96 9.93
CA GLU A 96 -2.18 -6.82 10.50
C GLU A 96 -3.45 -6.04 10.88
N ALA A 97 -4.60 -6.63 10.54
CA ALA A 97 -5.91 -6.07 10.87
C ALA A 97 -6.20 -6.20 12.38
N TYR A 98 -7.04 -5.31 12.92
CA TYR A 98 -7.51 -5.32 14.31
C TYR A 98 -6.46 -5.06 15.40
N THR A 99 -5.18 -4.90 15.02
CA THR A 99 -4.15 -4.36 15.90
C THR A 99 -4.50 -2.95 16.38
N GLU A 100 -3.92 -2.52 17.49
CA GLU A 100 -4.09 -1.15 18.00
C GLU A 100 -3.74 -0.10 16.93
N ALA A 101 -2.65 -0.32 16.18
CA ALA A 101 -2.26 0.54 15.07
C ALA A 101 -3.33 0.61 13.97
N CYS A 102 -3.96 -0.53 13.64
CA CYS A 102 -5.06 -0.58 12.69
C CYS A 102 -6.29 0.18 13.21
N ASN A 103 -6.67 -0.02 14.47
CA ASN A 103 -7.83 0.64 15.09
C ASN A 103 -7.62 2.16 15.19
N ARG A 104 -6.42 2.60 15.57
CA ARG A 104 -6.04 4.02 15.57
C ARG A 104 -6.13 4.64 14.18
N ALA A 105 -5.65 3.93 13.17
CA ALA A 105 -5.75 4.41 11.79
C ALA A 105 -7.21 4.50 11.29
N ARG A 106 -8.13 3.69 11.84
CA ARG A 106 -9.57 3.72 11.50
C ARG A 106 -10.32 4.85 12.18
N ALA A 107 -9.81 5.34 13.31
CA ALA A 107 -10.42 6.38 14.12
C ALA A 107 -10.06 7.82 13.68
N LYS A 108 -9.21 7.96 12.65
CA LYS A 108 -8.99 9.22 11.95
C LYS A 108 -10.20 9.56 11.07
#